data_AF-A0A1M3MAL7-F1
#
_entry.id   AF-A0A1M3MAL7-F1
#
_cell.length_a   1.000
_cell.length_b   1.000
_cell.length_c   1.000
_cell.angle_alpha   90.00
_cell.angle_beta   90.00
_cell.angle_gamma   90.00
#
_symmetry.space_group_name_H-M   'P 1'
#
loop_
_entity.id
_entity.type
_entity.pdbx_description
1 polymer ?
#
loop_
_entity_poly.entity_id
_entity_poly.type
_entity_poly.pdbx_seq_one_letter_code
_entity_poly.pdbx_strand_id
1 'polypeptide(L)'
;MVRKWWFVCLLAGMMSGTAGAKNKSLPREKEMGAYLMTYFKDDTHGLYFAVSEDGYTFTDVNNGLPVIAGDSIAFQKGIRDPHITRGKDGAFYLAMTDLHVFGKEKGFRTTRWERPDEYGWGNNRGFVLMKSYDLINWTMHNVIVQDLFPDLDVACAWAPQTIYDPVEDKMMLYFTMRIGGNGKTKMYYAYTDDSYSTLVSRPEIIFEYPDPSVQVLDADIYQLKDGSFVMTYVAQEGPAGIKIARSNYINKGYVYEAPQIDFEPRSCEAPNIWKRIGEEKWVLMYDIFSINPHNFGFAETTDFVHFTNIGHFDKGVMKRANFEIQKHGSVIHITKKEAKKLMQQYKK
;
A
#
# COMPACT_ATOMS: atom_id res chain seq x y z
N MET A 1 -77.16 15.67 -1.77
CA MET A 1 -76.69 14.97 -0.55
C MET A 1 -75.63 13.96 -0.99
N VAL A 2 -74.37 14.39 -1.07
CA VAL A 2 -73.27 13.63 -1.72
C VAL A 2 -72.40 13.00 -0.65
N ARG A 3 -72.33 11.67 -0.60
CA ARG A 3 -71.49 10.89 0.33
C ARG A 3 -70.05 10.87 -0.17
N LYS A 4 -69.14 11.54 0.55
CA LYS A 4 -67.68 11.43 0.38
C LYS A 4 -67.19 10.12 1.01
N TRP A 5 -66.52 9.29 0.22
CA TRP A 5 -65.73 8.16 0.68
C TRP A 5 -64.35 8.66 1.13
N TRP A 6 -63.92 8.27 2.33
CA TRP A 6 -62.57 8.53 2.83
C TRP A 6 -61.72 7.29 2.56
N PHE A 7 -60.70 7.43 1.71
CA PHE A 7 -59.62 6.46 1.58
C PHE A 7 -58.65 6.67 2.76
N VAL A 8 -58.49 5.64 3.59
CA VAL A 8 -57.42 5.57 4.60
C VAL A 8 -56.19 4.97 3.91
N CYS A 9 -55.19 5.80 3.63
CA CYS A 9 -53.85 5.32 3.23
C CYS A 9 -53.11 4.83 4.47
N LEU A 10 -52.96 3.51 4.60
CA LEU A 10 -52.04 2.87 5.54
C LEU A 10 -50.60 3.10 5.05
N LEU A 11 -49.90 4.06 5.67
CA LEU A 11 -48.45 4.20 5.58
C LEU A 11 -47.80 3.04 6.34
N ALA A 12 -47.35 2.02 5.60
CA ALA A 12 -46.43 1.01 6.12
C ALA A 12 -45.06 1.68 6.31
N GLY A 13 -44.72 1.99 7.56
CA GLY A 13 -43.38 2.44 7.92
C GLY A 13 -42.37 1.31 7.67
N MET A 14 -41.53 1.46 6.64
CA MET A 14 -40.28 0.72 6.54
C MET A 14 -39.37 1.19 7.68
N MET A 15 -39.33 0.44 8.77
CA MET A 15 -38.21 0.52 9.70
C MET A 15 -36.97 0.02 8.97
N SER A 16 -36.15 0.95 8.49
CA SER A 16 -34.77 0.70 8.11
C SER A 16 -34.03 0.24 9.36
N GLY A 17 -34.00 -1.08 9.56
CA GLY A 17 -33.12 -1.70 10.54
C GLY A 17 -31.68 -1.46 10.10
N THR A 18 -31.06 -0.39 10.60
CA THR A 18 -29.60 -0.32 10.71
C THR A 18 -29.20 -1.44 11.65
N ALA A 19 -28.93 -2.61 11.10
CA ALA A 19 -28.26 -3.67 11.83
C ALA A 19 -26.88 -3.12 12.20
N GLY A 20 -26.77 -2.55 13.41
CA GLY A 20 -25.50 -2.17 13.99
C GLY A 20 -24.59 -3.38 13.93
N ALA A 21 -23.52 -3.26 13.14
CA ALA A 21 -22.46 -4.24 13.12
C ALA A 21 -21.95 -4.34 14.56
N LYS A 22 -22.30 -5.43 15.25
CA LYS A 22 -21.71 -5.76 16.55
C LYS A 22 -20.20 -5.68 16.37
N ASN A 23 -19.54 -4.79 17.13
CA ASN A 23 -18.09 -4.65 17.20
C ASN A 23 -17.48 -6.05 17.38
N LYS A 24 -17.06 -6.68 16.28
CA LYS A 24 -16.20 -7.86 16.35
C LYS A 24 -14.86 -7.31 16.79
N SER A 25 -14.39 -7.75 17.96
CA SER A 25 -13.03 -7.48 18.38
C SER A 25 -12.07 -7.87 17.26
N LEU A 26 -11.10 -7.01 16.96
CA LEU A 26 -10.05 -7.30 16.00
C LEU A 26 -9.36 -8.62 16.36
N PRO A 27 -9.01 -9.47 15.37
CA PRO A 27 -8.26 -10.68 15.65
C PRO A 27 -6.90 -10.31 16.23
N ARG A 28 -6.49 -10.96 17.32
CA ARG A 28 -5.15 -10.80 17.89
C ARG A 28 -4.14 -11.63 17.11
N GLU A 29 -2.85 -11.38 17.33
CA GLU A 29 -1.76 -12.14 16.69
C GLU A 29 -1.95 -13.66 16.79
N LYS A 30 -2.34 -14.19 17.96
CA LYS A 30 -2.59 -15.63 18.17
C LYS A 30 -3.74 -16.22 17.33
N GLU A 31 -4.58 -15.37 16.75
CA GLU A 31 -5.72 -15.73 15.90
C GLU A 31 -5.34 -15.65 14.40
N MET A 32 -4.19 -15.05 14.10
CA MET A 32 -3.59 -15.06 12.76
C MET A 32 -3.03 -16.45 12.46
N GLY A 33 -2.95 -16.78 11.17
CA GLY A 33 -2.35 -18.05 10.78
C GLY A 33 -2.03 -18.17 9.29
N ALA A 34 -1.94 -17.03 8.62
CA ALA A 34 -1.47 -16.89 7.26
C ALA A 34 -1.03 -15.44 7.01
N TYR A 35 -0.34 -15.24 5.89
CA TYR A 35 0.12 -13.96 5.38
C TYR A 35 -0.52 -13.72 4.02
N LEU A 36 -0.87 -12.47 3.75
CA LEU A 36 -1.31 -11.99 2.45
C LEU A 36 -0.26 -11.03 1.92
N MET A 37 0.30 -11.35 0.76
CA MET A 37 1.13 -10.43 -0.03
C MET A 37 0.27 -9.80 -1.12
N THR A 38 0.26 -8.47 -1.18
CA THR A 38 -0.18 -7.70 -2.36
C THR A 38 1.02 -7.40 -3.24
N TYR A 39 0.84 -7.42 -4.55
CA TYR A 39 1.89 -7.03 -5.49
C TYR A 39 1.30 -6.61 -6.84
N PHE A 40 2.12 -6.03 -7.70
CA PHE A 40 1.74 -5.71 -9.08
C PHE A 40 2.74 -6.31 -10.08
N LYS A 41 2.42 -6.21 -11.38
CA LYS A 41 3.32 -6.56 -12.47
C LYS A 41 3.40 -5.42 -13.49
N ASP A 42 4.58 -5.21 -14.07
CA ASP A 42 4.81 -4.15 -15.06
C ASP A 42 4.08 -4.40 -16.40
N ASP A 43 3.69 -5.64 -16.72
CA ASP A 43 3.03 -5.98 -17.98
C ASP A 43 1.52 -5.66 -17.97
N THR A 44 0.84 -5.97 -16.87
CA THR A 44 -0.60 -5.77 -16.71
C THR A 44 -0.96 -4.51 -15.95
N HIS A 45 -0.07 -4.00 -15.10
CA HIS A 45 -0.36 -2.94 -14.13
C HIS A 45 -1.61 -3.24 -13.29
N GLY A 46 -1.85 -4.53 -12.99
CA GLY A 46 -2.96 -5.01 -12.18
C GLY A 46 -2.57 -5.32 -10.74
N LEU A 47 -3.58 -5.50 -9.89
CA LEU A 47 -3.41 -5.93 -8.50
C LEU A 47 -3.43 -7.45 -8.41
N TYR A 48 -2.48 -8.01 -7.66
CA TYR A 48 -2.33 -9.43 -7.43
C TYR A 48 -2.24 -9.73 -5.93
N PHE A 49 -2.68 -10.93 -5.56
CA PHE A 49 -2.61 -11.43 -4.19
C PHE A 49 -1.93 -12.79 -4.16
N ALA A 50 -1.04 -12.98 -3.19
CA ALA A 50 -0.51 -14.29 -2.85
C ALA A 50 -0.67 -14.57 -1.36
N VAL A 51 -0.97 -15.82 -1.01
CA VAL A 51 -1.16 -16.27 0.37
C VAL A 51 -0.05 -17.23 0.77
N SER A 52 0.40 -17.11 2.02
CA SER A 52 1.34 -18.04 2.63
C SER A 52 0.84 -18.47 4.01
N GLU A 53 0.75 -19.77 4.28
CA GLU A 53 0.38 -20.27 5.62
C GLU A 53 1.58 -20.35 6.57
N ASP A 54 2.77 -20.59 6.03
CA ASP A 54 4.04 -20.73 6.77
C ASP A 54 4.83 -19.41 6.86
N GLY A 55 4.50 -18.42 6.03
CA GLY A 55 5.23 -17.16 5.87
C GLY A 55 6.45 -17.25 4.96
N TYR A 56 6.75 -18.42 4.39
CA TYR A 56 7.93 -18.66 3.55
C TYR A 56 7.53 -18.94 2.11
N THR A 57 6.50 -19.74 1.89
CA THR A 57 6.03 -20.14 0.57
C THR A 57 4.75 -19.40 0.22
N PHE A 58 4.81 -18.52 -0.77
CA PHE A 58 3.66 -17.75 -1.25
C PHE A 58 3.04 -18.38 -2.48
N THR A 59 1.72 -18.54 -2.48
CA THR A 59 0.91 -19.03 -3.59
C THR A 59 0.00 -17.91 -4.07
N ASP A 60 0.16 -17.45 -5.32
CA ASP A 60 -0.76 -16.52 -5.94
C ASP A 60 -2.17 -17.12 -5.99
N VAL A 61 -3.16 -16.33 -5.58
CA VAL A 61 -4.53 -16.81 -5.39
C VAL A 61 -5.24 -17.09 -6.72
N ASN A 62 -4.79 -16.48 -7.82
CA ASN A 62 -5.41 -16.53 -9.13
C ASN A 62 -4.45 -17.04 -10.23
N ASN A 63 -3.48 -17.89 -9.84
CA ASN A 63 -2.51 -18.55 -10.73
C ASN A 63 -1.72 -17.58 -11.64
N GLY A 64 -1.25 -16.47 -11.05
CA GLY A 64 -0.47 -15.47 -11.74
C GLY A 64 -1.29 -14.52 -12.63
N LEU A 65 -2.61 -14.56 -12.56
CA LEU A 65 -3.52 -13.63 -13.22
C LEU A 65 -3.98 -12.53 -12.24
N PRO A 66 -4.27 -11.30 -12.73
CA PRO A 66 -4.66 -10.20 -11.85
C PRO A 66 -5.95 -10.52 -11.09
N VAL A 67 -5.98 -10.17 -9.81
CA VAL A 67 -7.19 -10.17 -8.97
C VAL A 67 -8.10 -9.02 -9.40
N ILE A 68 -7.50 -7.85 -9.68
CA ILE A 68 -8.20 -6.67 -10.24
C ILE A 68 -7.33 -6.08 -11.35
N ALA A 69 -7.91 -5.85 -12.52
CA ALA A 69 -7.22 -5.18 -13.63
C ALA A 69 -7.07 -3.68 -13.33
N GLY A 70 -5.87 -3.12 -13.51
CA GLY A 70 -5.61 -1.72 -13.14
C GLY A 70 -6.44 -0.72 -13.92
N ASP A 71 -6.69 -0.98 -15.21
CA ASP A 71 -7.47 -0.12 -16.10
C ASP A 71 -8.97 0.00 -15.71
N SER A 72 -9.47 -0.95 -14.91
CA SER A 72 -10.83 -0.98 -14.39
C SER A 72 -11.04 -0.07 -13.17
N ILE A 73 -9.96 0.28 -12.45
CA ILE A 73 -10.04 1.02 -11.19
C ILE A 73 -9.31 2.37 -11.23
N ALA A 74 -8.22 2.46 -11.98
CA ALA A 74 -7.35 3.62 -12.00
C ALA A 74 -7.84 4.69 -12.98
N PHE A 75 -7.70 5.95 -12.58
CA PHE A 75 -7.97 7.09 -13.46
C PHE A 75 -7.01 7.11 -14.66
N GLN A 76 -5.72 6.89 -14.43
CA GLN A 76 -4.66 6.86 -15.45
C GLN A 76 -4.49 5.51 -16.16
N LYS A 77 -5.38 4.55 -15.89
CA LYS A 77 -5.49 3.22 -16.52
C LYS A 77 -4.41 2.19 -16.17
N GLY A 78 -3.71 2.37 -15.06
CA GLY A 78 -2.90 1.33 -14.44
C GLY A 78 -2.69 1.60 -12.95
N ILE A 79 -2.30 0.57 -12.19
CA ILE A 79 -1.88 0.73 -10.80
C ILE A 79 -0.44 0.26 -10.59
N ARG A 80 0.20 0.77 -9.52
CA ARG A 80 1.44 0.24 -8.97
C ARG A 80 1.46 0.32 -7.45
N ASP A 81 2.45 -0.33 -6.87
CA ASP A 81 2.87 -0.15 -5.48
C ASP A 81 1.73 -0.41 -4.47
N PRO A 82 1.00 -1.55 -4.56
CA PRO A 82 -0.09 -1.84 -3.65
C PRO A 82 0.40 -2.08 -2.22
N HIS A 83 -0.04 -1.23 -1.32
CA HIS A 83 0.08 -1.41 0.12
C HIS A 83 -1.26 -1.80 0.74
N ILE A 84 -1.28 -2.78 1.63
CA ILE A 84 -2.47 -3.20 2.39
C ILE A 84 -2.22 -3.14 3.90
N THR A 85 -3.24 -2.76 4.67
CA THR A 85 -3.23 -2.87 6.13
C THR A 85 -4.62 -3.22 6.66
N ARG A 86 -4.72 -3.66 7.92
CA ARG A 86 -5.98 -3.81 8.63
C ARG A 86 -6.18 -2.66 9.61
N GLY A 87 -7.27 -1.92 9.45
CA GLY A 87 -7.62 -0.83 10.35
C GLY A 87 -8.33 -1.30 11.63
N LYS A 88 -8.54 -0.36 12.55
CA LYS A 88 -9.16 -0.64 13.86
C LYS A 88 -10.62 -1.13 13.78
N ASP A 89 -11.30 -0.86 12.68
CA ASP A 89 -12.69 -1.28 12.41
C ASP A 89 -12.78 -2.71 11.85
N GLY A 90 -11.63 -3.35 11.61
CA GLY A 90 -11.52 -4.69 11.06
C GLY A 90 -11.55 -4.73 9.54
N ALA A 91 -11.70 -3.58 8.87
CA ALA A 91 -11.55 -3.49 7.43
C ALA A 91 -10.08 -3.57 7.01
N PHE A 92 -9.89 -4.04 5.80
CA PHE A 92 -8.66 -3.98 5.02
C PHE A 92 -8.68 -2.72 4.18
N TYR A 93 -7.58 -1.99 4.22
CA TYR A 93 -7.35 -0.74 3.52
C TYR A 93 -6.22 -0.97 2.55
N LEU A 94 -6.44 -0.65 1.28
CA LEU A 94 -5.47 -0.84 0.21
C LEU A 94 -5.27 0.47 -0.54
N ALA A 95 -4.02 0.90 -0.70
CA ALA A 95 -3.64 2.08 -1.46
C ALA A 95 -2.66 1.69 -2.57
N MET A 96 -2.77 2.37 -3.71
CA MET A 96 -1.90 2.18 -4.88
C MET A 96 -1.64 3.51 -5.57
N THR A 97 -0.50 3.62 -6.25
CA THR A 97 -0.24 4.70 -7.20
C THR A 97 -1.23 4.60 -8.36
N ASP A 98 -1.91 5.70 -8.70
CA ASP A 98 -2.63 5.85 -9.98
C ASP A 98 -1.59 6.09 -11.10
N LEU A 99 -1.31 5.05 -11.89
CA LEU A 99 -0.19 5.01 -12.81
C LEU A 99 -0.59 5.44 -14.22
N HIS A 100 0.13 6.40 -14.77
CA HIS A 100 0.21 6.66 -16.19
C HIS A 100 0.82 5.47 -16.96
N VAL A 101 -0.03 4.74 -17.68
CA VAL A 101 0.40 3.68 -18.62
C VAL A 101 0.61 4.24 -20.04
N PHE A 102 1.04 3.39 -20.98
CA PHE A 102 1.09 3.63 -22.43
C PHE A 102 -0.29 3.95 -23.05
N GLY A 103 -0.95 4.99 -22.55
CA GLY A 103 -2.33 5.31 -22.83
C GLY A 103 -2.52 5.88 -24.22
N LYS A 104 -1.48 6.46 -24.83
CA LYS A 104 -1.53 6.88 -26.23
C LYS A 104 -1.56 5.67 -27.15
N GLU A 105 -0.64 4.74 -26.94
CA GLU A 105 -0.50 3.51 -27.72
C GLU A 105 -1.72 2.59 -27.54
N LYS A 106 -2.31 2.57 -26.34
CA LYS A 106 -3.55 1.85 -26.02
C LYS A 106 -4.82 2.61 -26.41
N GLY A 107 -4.73 3.82 -26.97
CA GLY A 107 -5.89 4.61 -27.43
C GLY A 107 -6.75 5.24 -26.33
N PHE A 108 -6.29 5.24 -25.08
CA PHE A 108 -6.97 5.90 -23.96
C PHE A 108 -6.84 7.44 -23.99
N ARG A 109 -5.84 7.97 -24.71
CA ARG A 109 -5.57 9.41 -24.84
C ARG A 109 -4.79 9.73 -26.11
N THR A 110 -4.70 11.01 -26.47
CA THR A 110 -3.97 11.46 -27.67
C THR A 110 -2.52 11.88 -27.38
N THR A 111 -2.20 12.16 -26.12
CA THR A 111 -0.87 12.59 -25.67
C THR A 111 -0.12 11.46 -24.98
N ARG A 112 1.21 11.43 -25.14
CA ARG A 112 2.08 10.50 -24.40
C ARG A 112 2.24 10.95 -22.94
N TRP A 113 2.31 12.24 -22.71
CA TRP A 113 2.39 12.85 -21.39
C TRP A 113 1.40 14.01 -21.32
N GLU A 114 0.77 14.23 -20.17
CA GLU A 114 -0.20 15.31 -19.95
C GLU A 114 0.49 16.62 -19.54
N ARG A 115 1.79 16.57 -19.20
CA ARG A 115 2.62 17.68 -18.73
C ARG A 115 4.01 17.67 -19.40
N PRO A 116 4.75 18.79 -19.38
CA PRO A 116 6.11 18.89 -19.89
C PRO A 116 7.10 17.93 -19.21
N ASP A 117 8.23 17.67 -19.88
CA ASP A 117 9.25 16.70 -19.45
C ASP A 117 9.85 16.99 -18.06
N GLU A 118 9.84 18.25 -17.62
CA GLU A 118 10.31 18.64 -16.28
C GLU A 118 9.53 17.92 -15.17
N TYR A 119 8.31 17.44 -15.43
CA TYR A 119 7.54 16.65 -14.47
C TYR A 119 7.90 15.17 -14.49
N GLY A 120 8.58 14.66 -15.52
CA GLY A 120 9.01 13.26 -15.65
C GLY A 120 7.84 12.28 -15.48
N TRP A 121 7.99 11.29 -14.59
CA TRP A 121 6.94 10.36 -14.15
C TRP A 121 5.78 11.04 -13.37
N GLY A 122 5.76 12.36 -13.35
CA GLY A 122 4.85 13.22 -12.61
C GLY A 122 3.43 13.33 -13.14
N ASN A 123 3.07 12.55 -14.17
CA ASN A 123 1.67 12.36 -14.53
C ASN A 123 0.91 11.48 -13.53
N ASN A 124 1.59 10.86 -12.57
CA ASN A 124 0.95 10.16 -11.45
C ASN A 124 0.81 11.15 -10.30
N ARG A 125 -0.37 11.74 -10.15
CA ARG A 125 -0.68 12.75 -9.12
C ARG A 125 -1.73 12.26 -8.13
N GLY A 126 -1.99 10.96 -8.13
CA GLY A 126 -3.11 10.42 -7.40
C GLY A 126 -2.94 8.98 -6.99
N PHE A 127 -3.95 8.52 -6.26
CA PHE A 127 -4.01 7.22 -5.63
C PHE A 127 -5.32 6.52 -5.97
N VAL A 128 -5.27 5.20 -6.00
CA VAL A 128 -6.46 4.36 -5.94
C VAL A 128 -6.58 3.86 -4.50
N LEU A 129 -7.64 4.27 -3.81
CA LEU A 129 -7.94 3.89 -2.42
C LEU A 129 -9.08 2.86 -2.40
N MET A 130 -8.87 1.76 -1.70
CA MET A 130 -9.85 0.68 -1.62
C MET A 130 -10.04 0.20 -0.18
N LYS A 131 -11.28 -0.11 0.18
CA LYS A 131 -11.64 -0.62 1.52
C LYS A 131 -12.51 -1.87 1.40
N SER A 132 -12.22 -2.90 2.19
CA SER A 132 -12.97 -4.16 2.22
C SER A 132 -13.05 -4.74 3.62
N TYR A 133 -14.15 -5.38 3.98
CA TYR A 133 -14.23 -6.16 5.23
C TYR A 133 -13.92 -7.65 5.04
N ASP A 134 -13.68 -8.09 3.82
CA ASP A 134 -13.60 -9.52 3.51
C ASP A 134 -12.58 -9.91 2.42
N LEU A 135 -11.74 -8.96 1.99
CA LEU A 135 -10.71 -9.07 0.94
C LEU A 135 -11.24 -9.37 -0.46
N ILE A 136 -12.56 -9.45 -0.64
CA ILE A 136 -13.20 -9.85 -1.90
C ILE A 136 -14.03 -8.71 -2.46
N ASN A 137 -14.86 -8.09 -1.63
CA ASN A 137 -15.73 -7.00 -2.01
C ASN A 137 -15.10 -5.68 -1.57
N TRP A 138 -14.80 -4.82 -2.54
CA TRP A 138 -14.07 -3.58 -2.30
C TRP A 138 -14.91 -2.37 -2.69
N THR A 139 -14.90 -1.34 -1.84
CA THR A 139 -15.14 0.03 -2.32
C THR A 139 -13.86 0.55 -2.97
N MET A 140 -13.99 1.49 -3.90
CA MET A 140 -12.86 2.05 -4.64
C MET A 140 -13.10 3.54 -4.90
N HIS A 141 -12.09 4.36 -4.68
CA HIS A 141 -12.08 5.78 -4.98
C HIS A 141 -10.73 6.18 -5.58
N ASN A 142 -10.77 7.06 -6.59
CA ASN A 142 -9.57 7.73 -7.10
C ASN A 142 -9.42 9.07 -6.38
N VAL A 143 -8.22 9.36 -5.90
CA VAL A 143 -7.90 10.62 -5.24
C VAL A 143 -6.76 11.29 -5.99
N ILE A 144 -7.00 12.45 -6.57
CA ILE A 144 -5.97 13.26 -7.23
C ILE A 144 -5.54 14.37 -6.27
N VAL A 145 -4.30 14.30 -5.76
CA VAL A 145 -3.78 15.21 -4.73
C VAL A 145 -3.82 16.67 -5.22
N GLN A 146 -3.47 16.89 -6.49
CA GLN A 146 -3.52 18.22 -7.13
C GLN A 146 -4.93 18.83 -7.12
N ASP A 147 -5.98 18.02 -7.26
CA ASP A 147 -7.35 18.52 -7.35
C ASP A 147 -7.90 18.91 -5.97
N LEU A 148 -7.48 18.18 -4.92
CA LEU A 148 -7.83 18.50 -3.53
C LEU A 148 -7.05 19.71 -3.00
N PHE A 149 -5.81 19.89 -3.44
CA PHE A 149 -4.90 20.95 -2.98
C PHE A 149 -4.33 21.71 -4.17
N PRO A 150 -5.15 22.53 -4.86
CA PRO A 150 -4.78 23.18 -6.13
C PRO A 150 -3.64 24.20 -6.01
N ASP A 151 -3.34 24.63 -4.78
CA ASP A 151 -2.24 25.56 -4.50
C ASP A 151 -0.87 24.87 -4.41
N LEU A 152 -0.83 23.53 -4.29
CA LEU A 152 0.40 22.75 -4.40
C LEU A 152 0.73 22.53 -5.88
N ASP A 153 1.97 22.76 -6.32
CA ASP A 153 2.44 22.27 -7.63
C ASP A 153 2.88 20.82 -7.50
N VAL A 154 1.92 19.90 -7.41
CA VAL A 154 2.17 18.47 -7.22
C VAL A 154 2.79 17.93 -8.50
N ALA A 155 4.10 17.70 -8.45
CA ALA A 155 4.83 17.10 -9.56
C ALA A 155 4.63 15.60 -9.57
N CYS A 156 4.62 14.90 -8.44
CA CYS A 156 4.24 13.50 -8.37
C CYS A 156 3.70 13.10 -7.00
N ALA A 157 2.89 12.04 -6.96
CA ALA A 157 2.44 11.36 -5.75
C ALA A 157 2.48 9.84 -6.00
N TRP A 158 3.37 9.13 -5.33
CA TRP A 158 3.69 7.72 -5.61
C TRP A 158 3.79 6.88 -4.34
N ALA A 159 3.68 5.56 -4.55
CA ALA A 159 3.87 4.51 -3.56
C ALA A 159 3.20 4.88 -2.23
N PRO A 160 1.86 4.97 -2.19
CA PRO A 160 1.17 5.23 -0.94
C PRO A 160 1.15 3.99 -0.06
N GLN A 161 1.43 4.18 1.22
CA GLN A 161 1.22 3.20 2.27
C GLN A 161 0.28 3.76 3.34
N THR A 162 -0.23 2.88 4.21
CA THR A 162 -1.33 3.22 5.10
C THR A 162 -1.11 2.63 6.48
N ILE A 163 -1.23 3.45 7.52
CA ILE A 163 -1.14 3.05 8.92
C ILE A 163 -2.25 3.75 9.71
N TYR A 164 -2.80 3.09 10.72
CA TYR A 164 -3.81 3.72 11.58
C TYR A 164 -3.12 4.56 12.67
N ASP A 165 -3.51 5.81 12.80
CA ASP A 165 -3.06 6.72 13.85
C ASP A 165 -4.08 6.74 15.00
N PRO A 166 -3.73 6.20 16.19
CA PRO A 166 -4.64 6.19 17.33
C PRO A 166 -4.83 7.55 17.99
N VAL A 167 -3.97 8.54 17.73
CA VAL A 167 -4.08 9.90 18.30
C VAL A 167 -5.12 10.70 17.54
N GLU A 168 -5.08 10.65 16.21
CA GLU A 168 -6.04 11.33 15.33
C GLU A 168 -7.30 10.50 15.04
N ASP A 169 -7.30 9.24 15.47
CA ASP A 169 -8.36 8.26 15.25
C ASP A 169 -8.67 8.00 13.75
N LYS A 170 -7.65 8.07 12.89
CA LYS A 170 -7.79 8.04 11.42
C LYS A 170 -6.77 7.14 10.75
N MET A 171 -7.08 6.69 9.54
CA MET A 171 -6.03 6.14 8.67
C MET A 171 -5.17 7.29 8.18
N MET A 172 -3.87 7.16 8.38
CA MET A 172 -2.85 8.01 7.78
C MET A 172 -2.37 7.36 6.49
N LEU A 173 -2.47 8.09 5.39
CA LEU A 173 -1.80 7.77 4.14
C LEU A 173 -0.45 8.47 4.15
N TYR A 174 0.63 7.73 3.94
CA TYR A 174 1.96 8.30 3.73
C TYR A 174 2.50 7.88 2.38
N PHE A 175 3.22 8.77 1.71
CA PHE A 175 3.53 8.61 0.29
C PHE A 175 4.72 9.46 -0.13
N THR A 176 5.35 9.04 -1.23
CA THR A 176 6.39 9.81 -1.89
C THR A 176 5.75 10.96 -2.66
N MET A 177 6.19 12.20 -2.41
CA MET A 177 5.70 13.35 -3.17
C MET A 177 6.84 14.28 -3.57
N ARG A 178 6.72 14.87 -4.76
CA ARG A 178 7.58 15.96 -5.23
C ARG A 178 6.71 17.18 -5.51
N ILE A 179 7.15 18.33 -5.03
CA ILE A 179 6.59 19.64 -5.40
C ILE A 179 7.52 20.30 -6.42
N GLY A 180 6.96 20.86 -7.49
CA GLY A 180 7.70 21.44 -8.60
C GLY A 180 8.34 20.40 -9.52
N GLY A 181 8.33 20.63 -10.84
CA GLY A 181 8.87 19.68 -11.82
C GLY A 181 10.30 19.20 -11.48
N ASN A 182 11.20 20.15 -11.19
CA ASN A 182 12.61 19.89 -10.88
C ASN A 182 12.91 19.69 -9.39
N GLY A 183 11.89 19.50 -8.54
CA GLY A 183 12.07 19.26 -7.12
C GLY A 183 12.73 17.91 -6.81
N LYS A 184 12.93 17.65 -5.52
CA LYS A 184 13.34 16.34 -5.00
C LYS A 184 12.17 15.69 -4.29
N THR A 185 12.02 14.38 -4.41
CA THR A 185 10.99 13.66 -3.65
C THR A 185 11.34 13.67 -2.16
N LYS A 186 10.30 13.80 -1.34
CA LYS A 186 10.34 13.67 0.12
C LYS A 186 9.21 12.76 0.55
N MET A 187 9.20 12.35 1.82
CA MET A 187 8.09 11.60 2.40
C MET A 187 7.06 12.54 2.99
N TYR A 188 5.79 12.37 2.59
CA TYR A 188 4.66 13.14 3.09
C TYR A 188 3.60 12.23 3.70
N TYR A 189 2.71 12.81 4.51
CA TYR A 189 1.49 12.16 4.97
C TYR A 189 0.27 13.07 4.83
N ALA A 190 -0.90 12.45 4.78
CA ALA A 190 -2.21 13.07 4.99
C ALA A 190 -3.18 12.05 5.60
N TYR A 191 -4.19 12.52 6.33
CA TYR A 191 -5.24 11.65 6.87
C TYR A 191 -6.37 11.45 5.86
N THR A 192 -6.99 10.28 5.90
CA THR A 192 -8.19 9.99 5.13
C THR A 192 -9.45 10.22 5.94
N ASP A 193 -10.60 10.27 5.26
CA ASP A 193 -11.88 10.08 5.91
C ASP A 193 -12.09 8.61 6.32
N ASP A 194 -13.11 8.33 7.14
CA ASP A 194 -13.38 7.00 7.69
C ASP A 194 -13.83 6.00 6.61
N SER A 195 -14.44 6.50 5.53
CA SER A 195 -14.88 5.69 4.38
C SER A 195 -13.73 5.33 3.44
N TYR A 196 -12.54 5.92 3.65
CA TYR A 196 -11.35 5.73 2.83
C TYR A 196 -11.59 6.12 1.36
N SER A 197 -12.24 7.26 1.17
CA SER A 197 -12.64 7.81 -0.13
C SER A 197 -11.85 9.05 -0.55
N THR A 198 -11.27 9.78 0.41
CA THR A 198 -10.54 11.02 0.13
C THR A 198 -9.51 11.34 1.22
N LEU A 199 -8.66 12.34 0.97
CA LEU A 199 -7.83 12.97 1.99
C LEU A 199 -8.59 14.11 2.67
N VAL A 200 -8.49 14.20 4.00
CA VAL A 200 -9.15 15.23 4.83
C VAL A 200 -8.15 16.17 5.50
N SER A 201 -6.85 15.91 5.38
CA SER A 201 -5.80 16.83 5.78
C SER A 201 -4.89 17.16 4.60
N ARG A 202 -4.24 18.31 4.68
CA ARG A 202 -3.22 18.71 3.71
C ARG A 202 -1.99 17.79 3.84
N PRO A 203 -1.29 17.48 2.73
CA PRO A 203 -0.01 16.79 2.77
C PRO A 203 1.03 17.58 3.59
N GLU A 204 1.63 16.92 4.58
CA GLU A 204 2.72 17.44 5.41
C GLU A 204 3.95 16.54 5.35
N ILE A 205 5.15 17.11 5.50
CA ILE A 205 6.41 16.37 5.40
C ILE A 205 6.61 15.51 6.65
N ILE A 206 6.87 14.21 6.46
CA ILE A 206 7.31 13.30 7.52
C ILE A 206 8.83 13.35 7.66
N PHE A 207 9.54 13.28 6.52
CA PHE A 207 10.97 13.06 6.49
C PHE A 207 11.62 13.62 5.23
N GLU A 208 12.81 14.18 5.43
CA GLU A 208 13.75 14.61 4.41
C GLU A 208 15.10 13.97 4.66
N TYR A 209 15.82 13.68 3.59
CA TYR A 209 17.20 13.22 3.70
C TYR A 209 18.11 14.34 4.22
N PRO A 210 19.13 14.06 5.06
CA PRO A 210 20.04 15.09 5.56
C PRO A 210 20.79 15.85 4.46
N ASP A 211 21.14 15.17 3.37
CA ASP A 211 21.63 15.80 2.14
C ASP A 211 20.43 16.16 1.25
N PRO A 212 20.13 17.45 1.02
CA PRO A 212 18.97 17.89 0.24
C PRO A 212 19.06 17.54 -1.25
N SER A 213 20.22 17.06 -1.74
CA SER A 213 20.38 16.61 -3.12
C SER A 213 19.89 15.18 -3.35
N VAL A 214 19.74 14.39 -2.26
CA VAL A 214 19.29 13.00 -2.28
C VAL A 214 17.77 12.93 -2.18
N GLN A 215 17.19 12.05 -3.00
CA GLN A 215 15.76 11.77 -3.02
C GLN A 215 15.43 10.60 -2.12
N VAL A 216 14.28 10.67 -1.44
CA VAL A 216 13.72 9.55 -0.68
C VAL A 216 12.38 9.12 -1.27
N LEU A 217 12.12 7.81 -1.24
CA LEU A 217 10.94 7.18 -1.80
C LEU A 217 10.49 5.99 -0.94
N ASP A 218 9.29 5.51 -1.23
CA ASP A 218 8.77 4.18 -0.87
C ASP A 218 8.97 3.84 0.60
N ALA A 219 8.41 4.65 1.50
CA ALA A 219 8.56 4.37 2.92
C ALA A 219 7.65 3.22 3.36
N ASP A 220 8.03 2.55 4.45
CA ASP A 220 7.15 1.70 5.24
C ASP A 220 7.37 1.98 6.72
N ILE A 221 6.28 2.23 7.45
CA ILE A 221 6.32 2.63 8.86
C ILE A 221 5.79 1.48 9.71
N TYR A 222 6.65 0.98 10.59
CA TYR A 222 6.32 -0.07 11.55
C TYR A 222 6.34 0.47 12.98
N GLN A 223 5.27 0.23 13.73
CA GLN A 223 5.20 0.58 15.15
C GLN A 223 5.80 -0.54 16.02
N LEU A 224 6.77 -0.19 16.85
CA LEU A 224 7.40 -1.08 17.82
C LEU A 224 6.54 -1.23 19.09
N LYS A 225 6.84 -2.27 19.87
CA LYS A 225 6.10 -2.58 21.11
C LYS A 225 6.16 -1.50 22.18
N ASP A 226 7.23 -0.72 22.20
CA ASP A 226 7.40 0.42 23.13
C ASP A 226 6.63 1.68 22.67
N GLY A 227 5.95 1.61 21.51
CA GLY A 227 5.18 2.70 20.92
C GLY A 227 5.99 3.60 19.98
N SER A 228 7.30 3.41 19.88
CA SER A 228 8.14 4.10 18.89
C SER A 228 7.94 3.54 17.48
N PHE A 229 8.47 4.23 16.48
CA PHE A 229 8.27 3.94 15.07
C PHE A 229 9.61 3.78 14.35
N VAL A 230 9.67 2.80 13.48
CA VAL A 230 10.74 2.58 12.51
C VAL A 230 10.16 2.83 11.12
N MET A 231 10.77 3.73 10.37
CA MET A 231 10.48 3.93 8.96
C MET A 231 11.63 3.35 8.15
N THR A 232 11.35 2.33 7.35
CA THR A 232 12.24 1.96 6.24
C THR A 232 11.91 2.79 5.02
N TYR A 233 12.90 3.18 4.23
CA TYR A 233 12.68 3.97 3.01
C TYR A 233 13.84 3.75 2.04
N VAL A 234 13.65 4.15 0.79
CA VAL A 234 14.69 4.14 -0.24
C VAL A 234 15.41 5.47 -0.24
N ALA A 235 16.73 5.46 -0.10
CA ALA A 235 17.57 6.60 -0.41
C ALA A 235 18.14 6.42 -1.82
N GLN A 236 17.90 7.38 -2.74
CA GLN A 236 18.48 7.36 -4.08
C GLN A 236 19.93 7.83 -4.09
N GLU A 237 20.78 7.08 -3.38
CA GLU A 237 22.24 7.20 -3.44
C GLU A 237 22.79 6.32 -4.59
N GLY A 238 24.11 6.17 -4.69
CA GLY A 238 24.77 5.29 -5.64
C GLY A 238 25.44 4.11 -4.94
N PRO A 239 24.81 2.92 -4.85
CA PRO A 239 23.49 2.53 -5.36
C PRO A 239 22.32 2.99 -4.48
N ALA A 240 21.10 2.98 -5.05
CA ALA A 240 19.89 3.26 -4.28
C ALA A 240 19.56 2.05 -3.40
N GLY A 241 19.24 2.26 -2.14
CA GLY A 241 19.07 1.15 -1.19
C GLY A 241 18.21 1.53 0.00
N ILE A 242 17.95 0.53 0.83
CA ILE A 242 17.01 0.65 1.95
C ILE A 242 17.73 1.17 3.18
N LYS A 243 17.19 2.20 3.81
CA LYS A 243 17.67 2.77 5.07
C LYS A 243 16.57 2.83 6.12
N ILE A 244 16.95 3.10 7.36
CA ILE A 244 16.06 3.29 8.49
C ILE A 244 16.08 4.75 8.95
N ALA A 245 14.94 5.24 9.40
CA ALA A 245 14.82 6.36 10.32
C ALA A 245 13.89 6.01 11.49
N ARG A 246 14.06 6.62 12.65
CA ARG A 246 13.26 6.32 13.86
C ARG A 246 12.60 7.53 14.47
N SER A 247 11.42 7.36 15.04
CA SER A 247 10.72 8.41 15.77
C SER A 247 9.91 7.89 16.95
N ASN A 248 9.60 8.77 17.90
CA ASN A 248 8.57 8.53 18.91
C ASN A 248 7.16 8.95 18.44
N TYR A 249 7.04 9.47 17.22
CA TYR A 249 5.81 9.93 16.62
C TYR A 249 5.61 9.29 15.26
N ILE A 250 4.36 8.96 14.94
CA ILE A 250 4.00 8.28 13.69
C ILE A 250 4.35 9.10 12.44
N ASN A 251 4.28 10.43 12.52
CA ASN A 251 4.24 11.33 11.36
C ASN A 251 5.28 12.47 11.38
N LYS A 252 6.21 12.49 12.33
CA LYS A 252 7.22 13.56 12.46
C LYS A 252 8.46 13.12 13.21
N GLY A 253 9.53 13.90 13.11
CA GLY A 253 10.70 13.76 13.99
C GLY A 253 11.52 12.49 13.75
N TYR A 254 11.43 11.91 12.54
CA TYR A 254 12.23 10.75 12.15
C TYR A 254 13.72 11.11 12.08
N VAL A 255 14.53 10.41 12.87
CA VAL A 255 15.97 10.56 12.96
C VAL A 255 16.63 9.59 11.97
N TYR A 256 17.44 10.14 11.06
CA TYR A 256 18.19 9.41 10.05
C TYR A 256 19.23 8.45 10.66
N GLU A 257 19.34 7.25 10.08
CA GLU A 257 20.45 6.32 10.30
C GLU A 257 21.22 6.09 8.99
N ALA A 258 22.56 6.13 9.06
CA ALA A 258 23.39 6.11 7.87
C ALA A 258 23.52 4.78 7.11
N PRO A 259 23.56 3.61 7.77
CA PRO A 259 23.74 2.33 7.08
C PRO A 259 22.56 1.98 6.15
N GLN A 260 22.87 1.36 5.01
CA GLN A 260 21.89 0.58 4.24
C GLN A 260 21.67 -0.77 4.94
N ILE A 261 20.43 -1.26 4.90
CA ILE A 261 20.00 -2.50 5.56
C ILE A 261 19.64 -3.62 4.57
N ASP A 262 19.71 -3.34 3.27
CA ASP A 262 19.62 -4.35 2.22
C ASP A 262 21.00 -4.97 1.92
N PHE A 263 20.99 -6.05 1.15
CA PHE A 263 22.19 -6.85 0.86
C PHE A 263 22.54 -6.87 -0.63
N GLU A 264 22.00 -5.93 -1.41
CA GLU A 264 22.14 -5.96 -2.85
C GLU A 264 23.39 -5.19 -3.31
N PRO A 265 24.18 -5.75 -4.24
CA PRO A 265 25.34 -5.04 -4.80
C PRO A 265 24.94 -3.89 -5.75
N ARG A 266 23.66 -3.79 -6.10
CA ARG A 266 23.06 -2.79 -7.01
C ARG A 266 21.70 -2.39 -6.47
N SER A 267 21.08 -1.41 -7.12
CA SER A 267 19.90 -0.75 -6.55
C SER A 267 18.71 -1.66 -6.29
N CYS A 268 18.01 -1.39 -5.19
CA CYS A 268 16.71 -1.93 -4.82
C CYS A 268 15.77 -0.82 -4.33
N GLU A 269 14.47 -1.12 -4.19
CA GLU A 269 13.43 -0.18 -3.75
C GLU A 269 12.31 -0.88 -2.95
N ALA A 270 11.23 -0.17 -2.64
CA ALA A 270 9.99 -0.76 -2.12
C ALA A 270 10.12 -1.63 -0.85
N PRO A 271 10.72 -1.13 0.25
CA PRO A 271 10.79 -1.87 1.49
C PRO A 271 9.39 -2.11 2.06
N ASN A 272 9.15 -3.30 2.60
CA ASN A 272 8.03 -3.58 3.48
C ASN A 272 8.48 -4.49 4.64
N ILE A 273 8.02 -4.19 5.85
CA ILE A 273 8.31 -4.96 7.06
C ILE A 273 7.04 -5.62 7.60
N TRP A 274 7.15 -6.90 7.94
CA TRP A 274 6.13 -7.58 8.75
C TRP A 274 6.76 -8.48 9.81
N LYS A 275 6.01 -8.71 10.88
CA LYS A 275 6.41 -9.63 11.96
C LYS A 275 6.16 -11.08 11.54
N ARG A 276 6.98 -12.04 11.97
CA ARG A 276 6.66 -13.47 11.93
C ARG A 276 5.60 -13.77 13.00
N ILE A 277 4.49 -14.41 12.61
CA ILE A 277 3.39 -14.75 13.53
C ILE A 277 3.93 -15.63 14.67
N GLY A 278 3.80 -15.14 15.90
CA GLY A 278 4.21 -15.88 17.10
C GLY A 278 5.70 -15.78 17.46
N GLU A 279 6.48 -14.98 16.74
CA GLU A 279 7.91 -14.77 17.00
C GLU A 279 8.25 -13.29 17.13
N GLU A 280 9.21 -12.95 17.98
CA GLU A 280 9.82 -11.60 18.03
C GLU A 280 10.87 -11.45 16.94
N LYS A 281 10.44 -11.62 15.69
CA LYS A 281 11.26 -11.56 14.49
C LYS A 281 10.47 -10.89 13.38
N TRP A 282 11.14 -10.06 12.59
CA TRP A 282 10.58 -9.34 11.48
C TRP A 282 11.30 -9.69 10.19
N VAL A 283 10.57 -9.64 9.09
CA VAL A 283 11.09 -9.79 7.74
C VAL A 283 11.03 -8.44 7.06
N LEU A 284 12.14 -8.02 6.48
CA LEU A 284 12.22 -6.97 5.48
C LEU A 284 12.17 -7.61 4.10
N MET A 285 11.27 -7.13 3.25
CA MET A 285 11.22 -7.42 1.80
C MET A 285 11.52 -6.15 1.03
N TYR A 286 12.18 -6.27 -0.12
CA TYR A 286 12.42 -5.15 -1.04
C TYR A 286 12.47 -5.63 -2.50
N ASP A 287 12.13 -4.74 -3.44
CA ASP A 287 12.15 -5.00 -4.89
C ASP A 287 13.53 -4.72 -5.50
N ILE A 288 14.14 -5.74 -6.09
CA ILE A 288 15.45 -5.65 -6.75
C ILE A 288 15.24 -5.35 -8.23
N PHE A 289 14.83 -4.13 -8.54
CA PHE A 289 14.58 -3.70 -9.90
C PHE A 289 15.86 -3.67 -10.78
N SER A 290 17.05 -3.70 -10.19
CA SER A 290 18.31 -3.64 -10.94
C SER A 290 18.73 -4.95 -11.60
N ILE A 291 18.16 -6.11 -11.22
CA ILE A 291 18.46 -7.43 -11.79
C ILE A 291 17.42 -7.89 -12.82
N ASN A 292 17.81 -8.82 -13.69
CA ASN A 292 16.93 -9.45 -14.67
C ASN A 292 17.07 -10.99 -14.60
N PRO A 293 15.98 -11.76 -14.39
CA PRO A 293 14.63 -11.26 -14.05
C PRO A 293 14.62 -10.48 -12.73
N HIS A 294 13.71 -9.49 -12.62
CA HIS A 294 13.45 -8.79 -11.36
C HIS A 294 13.07 -9.79 -10.26
N ASN A 295 13.41 -9.49 -9.01
CA ASN A 295 13.09 -10.36 -7.89
C ASN A 295 12.94 -9.58 -6.59
N PHE A 296 12.39 -10.22 -5.56
CA PHE A 296 12.42 -9.69 -4.20
C PHE A 296 13.61 -10.25 -3.43
N GLY A 297 14.26 -9.38 -2.67
CA GLY A 297 15.23 -9.75 -1.65
C GLY A 297 14.63 -9.65 -0.26
N PHE A 298 15.23 -10.40 0.67
CA PHE A 298 14.68 -10.55 2.01
C PHE A 298 15.78 -10.56 3.07
N ALA A 299 15.49 -9.92 4.20
CA ALA A 299 16.30 -9.99 5.40
C ALA A 299 15.44 -10.20 6.64
N GLU A 300 16.01 -10.77 7.70
CA GLU A 300 15.34 -10.90 9.01
C GLU A 300 16.06 -10.11 10.09
N THR A 301 15.29 -9.60 11.05
CA THR A 301 15.82 -8.90 12.23
C THR A 301 15.00 -9.24 13.47
N THR A 302 15.62 -9.12 14.65
CA THR A 302 14.95 -9.23 15.96
C THR A 302 15.03 -7.93 16.78
N ASP A 303 15.77 -6.93 16.28
CA ASP A 303 16.06 -5.68 17.01
C ASP A 303 16.02 -4.43 16.11
N PHE A 304 15.76 -4.59 14.81
CA PHE A 304 15.84 -3.53 13.80
C PHE A 304 17.20 -2.85 13.68
N VAL A 305 18.26 -3.48 14.20
CA VAL A 305 19.64 -2.98 14.11
C VAL A 305 20.48 -3.97 13.30
N HIS A 306 20.33 -5.26 13.58
CA HIS A 306 21.04 -6.33 12.90
C HIS A 306 20.07 -7.04 11.96
N PHE A 307 20.42 -7.02 10.68
CA PHE A 307 19.69 -7.73 9.63
C PHE A 307 20.51 -8.93 9.16
N THR A 308 19.82 -10.04 8.92
CA THR A 308 20.40 -11.26 8.34
C THR A 308 19.78 -11.49 6.98
N ASN A 309 20.59 -11.51 5.93
CA ASN A 309 20.15 -11.85 4.58
C ASN A 309 19.56 -13.28 4.56
N ILE A 310 18.34 -13.44 4.07
CA ILE A 310 17.68 -14.75 3.89
C ILE A 310 17.44 -15.11 2.42
N GLY A 311 18.06 -14.36 1.51
CA GLY A 311 18.12 -14.62 0.07
C GLY A 311 17.02 -13.92 -0.72
N HIS A 312 16.85 -14.36 -1.96
CA HIS A 312 15.79 -13.89 -2.85
C HIS A 312 14.68 -14.95 -2.93
N PHE A 313 13.53 -14.60 -3.51
CA PHE A 313 12.53 -15.62 -3.85
C PHE A 313 13.16 -16.72 -4.73
N ASP A 314 12.93 -17.97 -4.35
CA ASP A 314 13.42 -19.21 -4.98
C ASP A 314 14.96 -19.35 -4.98
N LYS A 315 15.68 -18.43 -4.34
CA LYS A 315 17.13 -18.44 -4.11
C LYS A 315 17.41 -18.10 -2.65
N GLY A 316 16.76 -18.82 -1.75
CA GLY A 316 16.75 -18.58 -0.32
C GLY A 316 15.68 -19.41 0.36
N VAL A 317 15.24 -18.97 1.54
CA VAL A 317 14.16 -19.64 2.30
C VAL A 317 12.76 -19.26 1.79
N MET A 318 12.63 -18.09 1.18
CA MET A 318 11.37 -17.58 0.64
C MET A 318 11.11 -18.17 -0.75
N LYS A 319 9.89 -18.62 -1.03
CA LYS A 319 9.53 -19.33 -2.25
C LYS A 319 8.24 -18.82 -2.89
N ARG A 320 8.17 -18.91 -4.21
CA ARG A 320 6.94 -18.72 -4.99
C ARG A 320 6.44 -20.09 -5.43
N ALA A 321 5.14 -20.34 -5.26
CA ALA A 321 4.56 -21.64 -5.58
C ALA A 321 4.04 -21.74 -7.02
N ASN A 322 3.39 -20.68 -7.53
CA ASN A 322 2.67 -20.69 -8.81
C ASN A 322 2.70 -19.33 -9.55
N PHE A 323 3.71 -18.49 -9.30
CA PHE A 323 3.92 -17.23 -10.02
C PHE A 323 5.42 -16.92 -10.16
N GLU A 324 5.78 -16.16 -11.19
CA GLU A 324 7.19 -15.93 -11.58
C GLU A 324 7.61 -14.45 -11.60
N ILE A 325 6.64 -13.52 -11.55
CA ILE A 325 6.88 -12.08 -11.67
C ILE A 325 6.13 -11.37 -10.56
N GLN A 326 6.82 -10.46 -9.88
CA GLN A 326 6.29 -9.59 -8.83
C GLN A 326 7.15 -8.32 -8.75
N LYS A 327 6.52 -7.21 -8.37
CA LYS A 327 7.14 -5.91 -8.06
C LYS A 327 6.45 -5.26 -6.87
N HIS A 328 7.04 -4.18 -6.33
CA HIS A 328 6.60 -3.40 -5.15
C HIS A 328 5.28 -3.88 -4.54
N GLY A 329 5.34 -4.44 -3.34
CA GLY A 329 4.17 -4.98 -2.66
C GLY A 329 4.27 -4.84 -1.15
N SER A 330 3.29 -5.40 -0.45
CA SER A 330 3.26 -5.42 1.02
C SER A 330 2.71 -6.74 1.55
N VAL A 331 3.10 -7.12 2.76
CA VAL A 331 2.67 -8.34 3.43
C VAL A 331 1.99 -8.01 4.75
N ILE A 332 0.80 -8.58 4.98
CA ILE A 332 0.09 -8.48 6.26
C ILE A 332 -0.30 -9.84 6.80
N HIS A 333 -0.59 -9.89 8.10
CA HIS A 333 -1.23 -11.05 8.72
C HIS A 333 -2.72 -11.12 8.39
N ILE A 334 -3.18 -12.34 8.12
CA ILE A 334 -4.60 -12.66 8.01
C ILE A 334 -4.92 -13.93 8.79
N THR A 335 -6.18 -14.09 9.16
CA THR A 335 -6.66 -15.32 9.80
C THR A 335 -6.71 -16.46 8.77
N LYS A 336 -6.60 -17.71 9.24
CA LYS A 336 -6.78 -18.89 8.38
C LYS A 336 -8.12 -18.90 7.64
N LYS A 337 -9.16 -18.34 8.28
CA LYS A 337 -10.50 -18.24 7.67
C LYS A 337 -10.52 -17.26 6.51
N GLU A 338 -9.90 -16.10 6.65
CA GLU A 338 -9.80 -15.10 5.58
C GLU A 338 -8.96 -15.64 4.42
N ALA A 339 -7.80 -16.26 4.72
CA ALA A 339 -6.94 -16.90 3.72
C ALA A 339 -7.71 -17.94 2.91
N LYS A 340 -8.41 -18.86 3.58
CA LYS A 340 -9.23 -19.88 2.93
C LYS A 340 -10.34 -19.28 2.08
N LYS A 341 -11.04 -18.25 2.57
CA LYS A 341 -12.11 -17.58 1.82
C LYS A 341 -11.56 -16.92 0.55
N LEU A 342 -10.43 -16.22 0.66
CA LEU A 342 -9.77 -15.56 -0.46
C LEU A 342 -9.29 -16.58 -1.50
N MET A 343 -8.59 -17.63 -1.09
CA MET A 343 -8.17 -18.70 -2.00
C MET A 343 -9.36 -19.39 -2.68
N GLN A 344 -10.47 -19.61 -1.97
CA GLN A 344 -11.67 -20.22 -2.54
C GLN A 344 -12.36 -19.35 -3.60
N GLN A 345 -12.31 -18.03 -3.47
CA GLN A 345 -12.89 -17.10 -4.45
C GLN A 345 -12.27 -17.27 -5.85
N TYR A 346 -11.01 -17.67 -5.91
CA TYR A 346 -10.22 -17.77 -7.15
C TYR A 346 -9.85 -19.22 -7.53
N LYS A 347 -10.36 -20.21 -6.79
CA LYS A 347 -10.31 -21.61 -7.22
C LYS A 347 -11.24 -21.79 -8.42
N LYS A 348 -10.65 -21.98 -9.60
CA LYS A 348 -11.37 -22.40 -10.81
C LYS A 348 -11.58 -23.91 -10.81
#